data_AF-A0A535LV04-F1
#
_entry.id   AF-A0A535LV04-F1
#
_cell.length_a   1.000
_cell.length_b   1.000
_cell.length_c   1.000
_cell.angle_alpha   90.00
_cell.angle_beta   90.00
_cell.angle_gamma   90.00
#
_symmetry.space_group_name_H-M   'P 1'
#
loop_
_entity.id
_entity.type
_entity.pdbx_description
1 polymer ?
#
loop_
_entity_poly.entity_id
_entity_poly.type
_entity_poly.pdbx_seq_one_letter_code
_entity_poly.pdbx_strand_id
1 'polypeptide(L)'
;MSLYGIIADLRRKYPTPAAMETLDLVVAELGRTRDNLKDAVANLAKKPLPPGGKPVLDELVARAREEGLYDLDFGPDPYDRPPPEPLDEGTVGIGAALAVTSILGLVLAAAAVYAGINSILHTSG
;
A
#
# COMPACT_ATOMS: atom_id res chain seq x y z
N MET A 1 2.92 -26.25 8.85
CA MET A 1 4.15 -25.65 9.41
C MET A 1 4.18 -24.21 8.89
N SER A 2 5.15 -23.34 9.23
CA SER A 2 5.14 -21.93 8.77
C SER A 2 6.22 -21.69 7.71
N LEU A 3 6.11 -20.63 6.90
CA LEU A 3 7.13 -20.26 5.90
C LEU A 3 8.51 -20.14 6.54
N TYR A 4 8.59 -19.49 7.71
CA TYR A 4 9.82 -19.38 8.50
C TYR A 4 10.35 -20.75 8.98
N GLY A 5 9.47 -21.70 9.28
CA GLY A 5 9.84 -23.08 9.60
C GLY A 5 10.46 -23.81 8.40
N ILE A 6 9.87 -23.67 7.21
CA ILE A 6 10.42 -24.25 5.96
C ILE A 6 11.79 -23.65 5.66
N ILE A 7 11.94 -22.32 5.82
CA ILE A 7 13.23 -21.63 5.65
C ILE A 7 14.27 -22.14 6.66
N ALA A 8 13.90 -22.32 7.93
CA ALA A 8 14.81 -22.84 8.96
C ALA A 8 15.29 -24.26 8.63
N ASP A 9 14.41 -25.11 8.12
CA ASP A 9 14.78 -26.46 7.68
C ASP A 9 15.68 -26.45 6.43
N LEU A 10 15.42 -25.54 5.48
CA LEU A 10 16.30 -25.34 4.32
C LEU A 10 17.70 -24.85 4.72
N ARG A 11 17.82 -23.96 5.71
CA ARG A 11 19.13 -23.53 6.25
C ARG A 11 19.90 -24.69 6.85
N ARG A 12 19.21 -25.61 7.54
CA ARG A 12 19.82 -26.82 8.11
C ARG A 12 20.24 -27.80 7.00
N LYS A 13 19.42 -27.94 5.96
CA LYS A 13 19.67 -28.86 4.83
C LYS A 13 20.78 -28.37 3.90
N TYR A 14 20.88 -27.06 3.70
CA TYR A 14 21.88 -26.42 2.84
C TYR A 14 22.72 -25.41 3.65
N PRO A 15 23.71 -25.87 4.44
CA PRO A 15 24.59 -25.02 5.22
C PRO A 15 25.69 -24.38 4.34
N THR A 16 25.31 -23.85 3.17
CA THR A 16 26.23 -23.15 2.26
C THR A 16 26.01 -21.63 2.34
N PRO A 17 27.06 -20.81 2.14
CA PRO A 17 26.92 -19.35 2.17
C PRO A 17 25.88 -18.83 1.16
N ALA A 18 25.88 -19.37 -0.06
CA ALA A 18 24.94 -18.96 -1.11
C ALA A 18 23.48 -19.30 -0.79
N ALA A 19 23.23 -20.44 -0.12
CA ALA A 19 21.89 -20.83 0.31
C ALA A 19 21.38 -19.94 1.43
N MET A 20 22.23 -19.66 2.42
CA MET A 20 21.91 -18.77 3.54
C MET A 20 21.56 -17.36 3.03
N GLU A 21 22.40 -16.79 2.16
CA GLU A 21 22.19 -15.48 1.56
C GLU A 21 20.89 -15.43 0.74
N THR A 22 20.60 -16.48 -0.03
CA THR A 22 19.34 -16.57 -0.80
C THR A 22 18.13 -16.60 0.13
N LEU A 23 18.19 -17.35 1.22
CA LEU A 23 17.11 -17.43 2.20
C LEU A 23 16.96 -16.12 3.00
N ASP A 24 18.04 -15.40 3.27
CA ASP A 24 17.99 -14.06 3.86
C ASP A 24 17.33 -13.05 2.92
N LEU A 25 17.66 -13.09 1.62
CA LEU A 25 16.99 -12.28 0.60
C LEU A 25 15.49 -12.60 0.51
N VAL A 26 15.11 -13.88 0.64
CA VAL A 26 13.70 -14.28 0.70
C VAL A 26 13.02 -13.72 1.93
N VAL A 27 13.62 -13.83 3.13
CA VAL A 27 13.04 -13.25 4.36
C VAL A 27 12.88 -11.74 4.24
N ALA A 28 13.87 -11.06 3.67
CA ALA A 28 13.80 -9.62 3.44
C ALA A 28 12.67 -9.23 2.48
N GLU A 29 12.43 -10.01 1.42
CA GLU A 29 11.31 -9.76 0.52
C GLU A 29 9.97 -10.18 1.09
N LEU A 30 9.89 -11.27 1.87
CA LEU A 30 8.68 -11.64 2.61
C LEU A 30 8.24 -10.51 3.54
N GLY A 31 9.17 -9.83 4.22
CA GLY A 31 8.85 -8.64 5.01
C GLY A 31 8.27 -7.47 4.18
N ARG A 32 8.65 -7.35 2.91
CA ARG A 32 8.08 -6.34 1.98
C ARG A 32 6.76 -6.76 1.37
N THR A 33 6.56 -8.05 1.13
CA THR A 33 5.37 -8.62 0.50
C THR A 33 4.38 -9.20 1.51
N ARG A 34 4.48 -8.82 2.79
CA ARG A 34 3.58 -9.24 3.87
C ARG A 34 3.47 -10.75 3.99
N ASP A 35 4.61 -11.42 4.00
CA ASP A 35 4.75 -12.87 4.04
C ASP A 35 4.10 -13.60 2.84
N ASN A 36 3.72 -12.90 1.76
CA ASN A 36 3.31 -13.52 0.52
C ASN A 36 4.54 -14.02 -0.26
N LEU A 37 4.74 -15.34 -0.27
CA LEU A 37 5.89 -15.97 -0.92
C LEU A 37 5.86 -15.85 -2.45
N LYS A 38 4.68 -15.94 -3.07
CA LYS A 38 4.53 -15.79 -4.53
C LYS A 38 5.04 -14.43 -5.02
N ASP A 39 4.65 -13.36 -4.34
CA ASP A 39 5.10 -12.00 -4.65
C ASP A 39 6.59 -11.81 -4.34
N ALA A 40 7.06 -12.35 -3.21
CA ALA A 40 8.49 -12.31 -2.85
C ALA A 40 9.35 -12.97 -3.94
N VAL A 41 8.95 -14.16 -4.42
CA VAL A 41 9.65 -14.90 -5.48
C VAL A 41 9.58 -14.15 -6.81
N ALA A 42 8.44 -13.56 -7.16
CA ALA A 42 8.30 -12.77 -8.38
C ALA A 42 9.20 -11.52 -8.37
N ASN A 43 9.41 -10.91 -7.19
CA ASN A 43 10.33 -9.79 -7.02
C ASN A 43 11.80 -10.23 -7.02
N LEU A 44 12.11 -11.37 -6.41
CA LEU A 44 13.45 -11.96 -6.42
C LEU A 44 13.90 -12.40 -7.81
N ALA A 45 12.99 -12.85 -8.67
CA ALA A 45 13.29 -13.20 -10.06
C ALA A 45 13.84 -12.01 -10.87
N LYS A 46 13.58 -10.78 -10.43
CA LYS A 46 14.10 -9.54 -11.05
C LYS A 46 15.47 -9.12 -10.51
N LYS A 47 15.96 -9.79 -9.46
CA LYS A 47 17.23 -9.47 -8.78
C LYS A 47 18.29 -10.53 -9.07
N PRO A 48 19.59 -10.18 -9.04
CA PRO A 48 20.65 -11.17 -9.14
C PRO A 48 20.60 -12.08 -7.90
N LEU A 49 20.42 -13.38 -8.13
CA LEU A 49 20.48 -14.40 -7.08
C LEU A 49 21.92 -14.90 -6.90
N PRO A 50 22.34 -15.25 -5.67
CA PRO A 50 23.62 -15.88 -5.42
C PRO A 50 23.80 -17.18 -6.23
N PRO A 51 25.00 -17.48 -6.75
CA PRO A 51 25.25 -18.68 -7.53
C PRO A 51 24.99 -19.94 -6.66
N GLY A 52 24.10 -20.81 -7.13
CA GLY A 52 23.67 -22.00 -6.38
C GLY A 52 22.49 -21.80 -5.43
N GLY A 53 21.95 -20.58 -5.31
CA GLY A 53 20.75 -20.28 -4.52
C GLY A 53 19.43 -20.72 -5.16
N LYS A 54 19.39 -20.79 -6.49
CA LYS A 54 18.20 -21.18 -7.28
C LYS A 54 17.56 -22.52 -6.84
N PRO A 55 18.29 -23.63 -6.70
CA PRO A 55 17.69 -24.89 -6.25
C PRO A 55 17.10 -24.82 -4.83
N VAL A 56 17.65 -23.98 -3.95
CA VAL A 56 17.13 -23.77 -2.59
C VAL A 56 15.81 -22.99 -2.64
N LEU A 57 15.75 -21.97 -3.50
CA LEU A 57 14.51 -21.20 -3.75
C LEU A 57 13.42 -22.08 -4.36
N ASP A 58 13.77 -22.93 -5.33
CA ASP A 58 12.83 -23.84 -5.98
C ASP A 58 12.26 -24.86 -4.97
N GLU A 59 13.10 -25.38 -4.06
CA GLU A 59 12.64 -26.28 -3.00
C GLU A 59 11.75 -25.57 -1.96
N LEU A 60 12.08 -24.31 -1.60
CA LEU A 60 11.22 -23.49 -0.76
C LEU A 60 9.82 -23.32 -1.38
N VAL A 61 9.77 -23.01 -2.67
CA VAL A 61 8.51 -22.85 -3.40
C VAL A 61 7.72 -24.15 -3.45
N ALA A 62 8.39 -25.28 -3.71
CA ALA A 62 7.74 -26.58 -3.74
C ALA A 62 7.10 -26.93 -2.39
N ARG A 63 7.85 -26.84 -1.30
CA ARG A 63 7.35 -27.12 0.05
C ARG A 63 6.25 -26.16 0.47
N ALA A 64 6.40 -24.87 0.18
CA ALA A 64 5.37 -23.88 0.49
C ALA A 64 4.07 -24.11 -0.29
N ARG A 65 4.13 -24.66 -1.52
CA ARG A 65 2.93 -25.07 -2.26
C ARG A 65 2.26 -26.29 -1.66
N GLU A 66 3.04 -27.30 -1.27
CA GLU A 66 2.53 -28.50 -0.60
C GLU A 66 1.83 -28.16 0.71
N GLU A 67 2.36 -27.19 1.46
CA GLU A 67 1.76 -26.72 2.72
C GLU A 67 0.67 -25.66 2.55
N GLY A 68 0.34 -25.26 1.31
CA GLY A 68 -0.67 -24.23 1.04
C GLY A 68 -0.28 -22.82 1.48
N LEU A 69 1.01 -22.56 1.69
CA LEU A 69 1.55 -21.27 2.17
C LEU A 69 2.05 -20.36 1.05
N TYR A 70 2.02 -20.82 -0.19
CA TYR A 70 2.64 -20.13 -1.33
C TYR A 70 1.94 -18.81 -1.70
N ASP A 71 0.62 -18.75 -1.59
CA ASP A 71 -0.21 -17.61 -2.01
C ASP A 71 -1.11 -17.12 -0.86
N LEU A 72 -0.56 -17.10 0.35
CA LEU A 72 -1.25 -16.55 1.52
C LEU A 72 -1.40 -15.04 1.36
N ASP A 73 -2.64 -14.58 1.33
CA ASP A 73 -3.01 -13.17 1.43
C ASP A 73 -3.51 -12.89 2.84
N PHE A 74 -2.74 -12.10 3.59
CA PHE A 74 -3.10 -11.67 4.95
C PHE A 74 -4.02 -10.43 4.96
N GLY A 75 -4.39 -9.92 3.78
CA GLY A 75 -5.27 -8.77 3.62
C GLY A 75 -4.56 -7.42 3.78
N PRO A 76 -5.34 -6.31 3.77
CA PRO A 76 -4.80 -4.98 3.97
C PRO A 76 -4.20 -4.84 5.38
N ASP A 77 -3.02 -4.23 5.48
CA ASP A 77 -2.35 -3.97 6.75
C ASP A 77 -3.24 -3.08 7.63
N PRO A 78 -3.64 -3.53 8.83
CA PRO A 78 -4.44 -2.72 9.74
C PRO A 78 -3.72 -1.45 10.22
N TYR A 79 -2.39 -1.36 10.02
CA TYR A 79 -1.55 -0.23 10.43
C TYR A 79 -1.05 0.63 9.26
N ASP A 80 -1.47 0.36 8.01
CA ASP A 80 -1.08 1.14 6.83
C ASP A 80 -1.56 2.60 6.89
N ARG A 81 -2.62 2.86 7.68
CA ARG A 81 -3.17 4.20 7.85
C ARG A 81 -2.76 4.73 9.22
N PRO A 82 -2.10 5.88 9.31
CA PRO A 82 -1.93 6.54 10.59
C PRO A 82 -3.31 6.72 11.23
N PRO A 83 -3.44 6.55 12.56
CA PRO A 83 -4.68 6.85 13.25
C PRO A 83 -5.14 8.25 12.84
N PRO A 84 -6.43 8.45 12.49
CA PRO A 84 -6.91 9.78 12.18
C PRO A 84 -6.62 10.67 13.38
N GLU A 85 -5.76 11.66 13.19
CA GLU A 85 -5.52 12.67 14.22
C GLU A 85 -6.85 13.38 14.48
N PRO A 86 -7.29 13.50 15.75
CA PRO A 86 -8.45 14.32 16.05
C PRO A 86 -8.14 15.74 15.58
N LEU A 87 -8.95 16.25 14.65
CA LEU A 87 -8.84 17.65 14.23
C LEU A 87 -9.01 18.53 15.47
N ASP A 88 -8.03 19.40 15.72
CA ASP A 88 -8.16 20.41 16.76
C ASP A 88 -9.43 21.22 16.53
N GLU A 89 -10.18 21.50 17.61
CA GLU A 89 -11.48 22.18 17.54
C GLU A 89 -11.38 23.54 16.82
N GLY A 90 -10.23 24.21 16.93
CA GLY A 90 -9.92 25.45 16.21
C GLY A 90 -9.85 25.26 14.68
N THR A 91 -9.29 24.14 14.22
CA THR A 91 -9.17 23.83 12.78
C THR A 91 -10.54 23.55 12.17
N VAL A 92 -11.41 22.83 12.90
CA VAL A 92 -12.80 22.58 12.48
C VAL A 92 -13.57 23.90 12.38
N GLY A 93 -13.42 24.79 13.36
CA GLY A 93 -14.07 26.10 13.36
C GLY A 93 -13.66 26.97 12.18
N ILE A 94 -12.37 27.02 11.85
CA ILE A 94 -11.86 27.77 10.69
C ILE A 94 -12.39 27.17 9.39
N GLY A 95 -12.36 25.84 9.24
CA GLY A 95 -12.88 25.16 8.06
C GLY A 95 -14.36 25.45 7.82
N ALA A 96 -15.17 25.41 8.88
CA ALA A 96 -16.60 25.72 8.79
C ALA A 96 -16.85 27.19 8.40
N ALA A 97 -16.13 28.14 9.02
CA ALA A 97 -16.26 29.56 8.70
C ALA A 97 -15.87 29.88 7.25
N LEU A 98 -14.80 29.27 6.74
CA LEU A 98 -14.37 29.42 5.35
C LEU A 98 -15.38 28.83 4.37
N ALA A 99 -15.96 27.66 4.67
CA ALA A 99 -17.00 27.07 3.84
C ALA A 99 -18.24 27.98 3.74
N VAL A 100 -18.72 28.52 4.86
CA VAL A 100 -19.88 29.41 4.88
C VAL A 100 -19.61 30.70 4.11
N THR A 101 -18.46 31.33 4.33
CA THR A 101 -18.10 32.58 3.63
C THR A 101 -17.93 32.36 2.12
N SER A 102 -17.38 31.22 1.71
CA SER A 102 -17.23 30.86 0.30
C SER A 102 -18.60 30.70 -0.39
N ILE A 103 -19.54 30.01 0.26
CA ILE A 103 -20.91 29.85 -0.26
C ILE A 103 -21.61 31.20 -0.40
N LEU A 104 -21.50 32.06 0.62
CA LEU A 104 -22.09 33.41 0.57
C LEU A 104 -21.52 34.23 -0.60
N GLY A 105 -20.20 34.16 -0.83
CA GLY A 105 -19.56 34.82 -1.97
C GLY A 105 -20.11 34.34 -3.32
N LEU A 106 -20.29 33.03 -3.49
CA LEU A 106 -20.86 32.46 -4.72
C LEU A 106 -22.30 32.90 -4.96
N VAL A 107 -23.13 32.93 -3.92
CA VAL A 107 -24.53 33.38 -4.01
C VAL A 107 -24.60 34.85 -4.41
N LEU A 108 -23.78 35.70 -3.78
CA LEU A 108 -23.73 37.13 -4.10
C LEU A 108 -23.24 37.37 -5.53
N ALA A 109 -22.22 36.64 -5.98
CA ALA A 109 -21.72 36.72 -7.35
C ALA A 109 -22.80 36.32 -8.37
N ALA A 110 -23.51 35.22 -8.12
CA ALA A 110 -24.61 34.77 -8.98
C ALA A 110 -25.75 35.80 -9.06
N ALA A 111 -26.13 36.38 -7.92
CA ALA A 111 -27.17 37.42 -7.85
C ALA A 111 -26.75 38.68 -8.63
N ALA A 112 -25.50 39.10 -8.53
CA ALA A 112 -24.96 40.26 -9.26
C ALA A 112 -24.99 40.03 -10.78
N VAL A 113 -24.56 38.83 -11.23
CA VAL A 113 -24.61 38.45 -12.66
C VAL A 113 -26.05 38.45 -13.16
N TYR A 114 -26.97 37.84 -12.41
CA TYR A 114 -28.39 37.80 -12.77
C TYR A 114 -29.01 39.20 -12.87
N ALA A 115 -28.77 40.05 -11.87
CA ALA A 115 -29.27 41.42 -11.86
C ALA A 115 -28.72 42.25 -13.03
N GLY A 116 -27.43 42.10 -13.36
CA GLY A 116 -26.80 42.76 -14.50
C GLY A 116 -27.44 42.37 -15.83
N ILE A 117 -27.62 41.07 -16.07
CA ILE A 117 -28.27 40.55 -17.28
C ILE A 117 -29.72 41.05 -17.36
N ASN A 118 -30.48 40.94 -16.26
CA ASN A 118 -31.88 41.37 -16.21
C ASN A 118 -32.04 42.89 -16.51
N SER A 119 -31.12 43.72 -15.97
CA SER A 119 -31.10 45.15 -16.24
C SER A 119 -30.89 45.47 -17.72
N ILE A 120 -29.97 44.78 -18.39
CA ILE A 120 -29.72 44.97 -19.83
C ILE A 120 -30.96 44.61 -20.66
N LEU A 121 -31.60 43.48 -20.34
CA LEU A 121 -32.77 43.00 -21.08
C LEU A 121 -34.01 43.88 -20.89
N HIS A 122 -34.20 44.47 -19.71
CA HIS A 122 -35.39 45.27 -19.41
C HIS A 122 -35.22 46.78 -19.66
N THR A 123 -33.99 47.27 -19.85
CA THR A 123 -33.71 48.69 -20.20
C THR A 123 -33.66 48.91 -21.71
N SER A 124 -33.64 47.85 -22.52
CA SER A 124 -33.57 47.90 -23.99
C SER A 124 -34.94 47.83 -24.71
N GLY A 125 -36.04 48.04 -23.96
CA GLY A 125 -37.42 48.12 -24.47
C GLY A 125 -37.96 49.54 -24.50
#